data_AF-A0A9D6EMB5-F1
#
_entry.id   AF-A0A9D6EMB5-F1
#
_cell.length_a   1.000
_cell.length_b   1.000
_cell.length_c   1.000
_cell.angle_alpha   90.00
_cell.angle_beta   90.00
_cell.angle_gamma   90.00
#
_symmetry.space_group_name_H-M   'P 1'
#
loop_
_entity.id
_entity.type
_entity.pdbx_description
1 polymer ?
#
loop_
_entity_poly.entity_id
_entity_poly.type
_entity_poly.pdbx_seq_one_letter_code
_entity_poly.pdbx_strand_id
1 'polypeptide(L)' 'MSPDDSELIERCRAGDLSAFEPLVEKYRQRVWRLAYQILRDREEAWDVAQEAFVRAYQSLPASS' A
#
# COMPACT_ATOMS: atom_id res chain seq x y z
N MET A 1 -9.35 -5.39 -17.80
CA MET A 1 -8.00 -4.84 -17.55
C MET A 1 -8.00 -4.32 -16.14
N SER A 2 -7.10 -4.82 -15.29
CA SER A 2 -6.86 -4.16 -14.01
C SER A 2 -6.21 -2.80 -14.31
N PRO A 3 -6.64 -1.70 -13.67
CA PRO A 3 -6.03 -0.39 -13.87
C PRO A 3 -4.53 -0.47 -13.54
N ASP A 4 -3.72 0.30 -14.28
CA ASP A 4 -2.29 0.37 -14.06
C ASP A 4 -2.00 1.06 -12.72
N ASP A 5 -0.88 0.73 -12.07
CA ASP A 5 -0.53 1.32 -10.77
C ASP A 5 -0.46 2.84 -10.87
N SER A 6 -0.01 3.37 -12.00
CA SER A 6 0.04 4.81 -12.27
C SER A 6 -1.35 5.44 -12.27
N GLU A 7 -2.34 4.79 -12.88
CA GLU A 7 -3.72 5.28 -12.93
C GLU A 7 -4.35 5.28 -11.53
N LEU A 8 -4.12 4.22 -10.75
CA LEU A 8 -4.59 4.13 -9.37
C LEU A 8 -3.94 5.20 -8.49
N ILE A 9 -2.65 5.46 -8.65
CA ILE A 9 -1.93 6.51 -7.92
C ILE A 9 -2.49 7.89 -8.26
N GLU A 10 -2.73 8.21 -9.54
CA GLU A 10 -3.31 9.49 -9.94
C GLU A 10 -4.71 9.70 -9.34
N ARG A 11 -5.54 8.65 -9.32
CA ARG A 11 -6.84 8.70 -8.66
C ARG A 11 -6.72 8.93 -7.15
N CYS A 12 -5.78 8.26 -6.48
CA CYS A 12 -5.52 8.49 -5.06
C CYS A 12 -5.10 9.95 -4.81
N ARG A 13 -4.24 10.54 -5.66
CA ARG A 13 -3.82 11.94 -5.57
C ARG A 13 -4.97 12.92 -5.76
N ALA A 14 -5.95 12.56 -6.59
CA ALA A 14 -7.19 13.30 -6.79
C ALA A 14 -8.22 13.14 -5.64
N GLY A 15 -7.88 12.40 -4.58
CA GLY A 15 -8.73 12.19 -3.40
C GLY A 15 -9.62 10.96 -3.46
N ASP A 16 -9.50 10.12 -4.50
CA ASP A 16 -10.23 8.86 -4.59
C ASP A 16 -9.56 7.77 -3.74
N LEU A 17 -10.02 7.67 -2.48
CA LEU A 17 -9.58 6.65 -1.53
C LEU A 17 -9.76 5.21 -2.03
N SER A 18 -10.77 4.96 -2.86
CA SER A 18 -11.08 3.61 -3.34
C SER A 18 -10.02 3.09 -4.33
N ALA A 19 -9.25 3.99 -4.94
CA ALA A 19 -8.16 3.63 -5.83
C ALA A 19 -6.94 3.05 -5.08
N PHE A 20 -6.87 3.20 -3.75
CA PHE A 20 -5.77 2.64 -2.97
C PHE A 20 -5.97 1.15 -2.65
N GLU A 21 -7.21 0.70 -2.50
CA GLU A 21 -7.55 -0.71 -2.22
C GLU A 21 -6.93 -1.72 -3.21
N PRO A 22 -7.03 -1.53 -4.54
CA PRO A 22 -6.38 -2.44 -5.49
C PRO A 22 -4.85 -2.44 -5.40
N LEU A 23 -4.22 -1.32 -5.00
CA LEU A 23 -2.78 -1.28 -4.74
C LEU A 23 -2.44 -2.13 -3.51
N VAL A 24 -3.20 -1.99 -2.42
CA VAL A 24 -3.02 -2.81 -1.21
C VAL A 24 -3.18 -4.29 -1.53
N GLU A 25 -4.25 -4.68 -2.24
CA GLU A 25 -4.50 -6.06 -2.61
C GLU A 25 -3.35 -6.67 -3.43
N LYS A 26 -2.80 -5.89 -4.38
CA LYS A 26 -1.69 -6.30 -5.23
C LYS A 26 -0.38 -6.47 -4.47
N TYR A 27 -0.10 -5.62 -3.48
CA TYR A 27 1.20 -5.59 -2.81
C TYR A 27 1.23 -6.23 -1.41
N ARG A 28 0.08 -6.47 -0.77
CA ARG A 28 0.00 -6.93 0.64
C ARG A 28 0.86 -8.14 0.92
N GLN A 29 0.85 -9.13 0.03
CA GLN A 29 1.58 -10.37 0.24
C GLN A 29 3.11 -10.15 0.14
N ARG A 30 3.55 -9.29 -0.78
CA ARG A 30 4.98 -8.99 -0.97
C ARG A 30 5.53 -8.18 0.20
N VAL A 31 4.78 -7.17 0.64
CA VAL A 31 5.16 -6.32 1.78
C VAL A 31 5.20 -7.15 3.07
N TRP A 32 4.18 -7.98 3.31
CA TRP A 32 4.17 -8.87 4.47
C TRP A 32 5.34 -9.88 4.45
N ARG A 33 5.62 -10.52 3.31
CA ARG A 33 6.77 -11.45 3.21
C ARG A 33 8.09 -10.74 3.52
N LEU A 34 8.28 -9.51 3.03
CA LEU A 34 9.49 -8.74 3.30
C LEU A 34 9.61 -8.41 4.80
N ALA A 35 8.54 -7.94 5.43
CA ALA A 35 8.52 -7.67 6.86
C ALA A 35 8.82 -8.93 7.67
N TYR A 36 8.21 -10.07 7.31
CA TYR A 36 8.45 -11.35 7.97
C TYR A 36 9.89 -11.85 7.79
N GLN A 37 10.51 -11.65 6.63
CA GLN A 37 11.91 -12.03 6.41
C GLN A 37 12.88 -11.28 7.33
N ILE A 38 12.54 -10.04 7.70
CA ILE A 38 13.34 -9.17 8.56
C ILE A 38 13.08 -9.48 10.04
N LEU A 39 11.81 -9.50 10.44
CA LEU A 39 11.40 -9.58 11.86
C LEU A 39 11.36 -11.01 12.37
N ARG A 40 11.10 -11.99 11.49
CA ARG A 40 10.86 -13.40 11.84
C ARG A 40 9.69 -13.63 12.81
N ASP A 41 8.89 -12.61 13.05
CA ASP A 41 7.66 -12.64 13.83
C ASP A 41 6.46 -12.38 12.91
N ARG A 42 5.39 -13.16 13.07
CA ARG A 42 4.20 -13.07 12.21
C ARG A 42 3.33 -11.85 12.52
N GLU A 43 3.17 -11.55 13.81
CA GLU A 43 2.31 -10.46 14.28
C GLU A 43 3.00 -9.12 14.02
N GLU A 44 4.28 -8.99 14.38
CA GLU A 44 5.02 -7.74 14.09
C GLU A 44 5.12 -7.49 12.57
N ALA A 45 5.30 -8.54 11.76
CA ALA A 45 5.33 -8.39 10.31
C ALA A 45 3.99 -7.94 9.73
N TRP A 46 2.87 -8.35 10.34
CA TRP A 46 1.54 -7.91 9.93
C TRP A 46 1.32 -6.44 10.29
N ASP A 47 1.71 -6.02 11.48
CA ASP A 47 1.59 -4.64 11.93
C ASP A 47 2.46 -3.69 11.11
N VAL A 48 3.73 -4.04 10.88
CA VAL A 48 4.64 -3.25 10.04
C VAL A 48 4.15 -3.18 8.59
N ALA A 49 3.61 -4.26 8.04
CA ALA A 49 3.08 -4.24 6.68
C ALA A 49 1.87 -3.31 6.55
N GLN A 50 0.95 -3.34 7.52
CA GLN A 50 -0.19 -2.43 7.55
C GLN A 50 0.27 -0.97 7.69
N GLU A 51 1.18 -0.69 8.63
CA GLU A 51 1.70 0.67 8.84
C GLU A 51 2.40 1.20 7.59
N ALA A 52 3.13 0.35 6.86
CA ALA A 52 3.77 0.72 5.60
C ALA A 52 2.74 1.19 4.56
N PHE A 53 1.58 0.54 4.45
CA PHE A 53 0.50 0.99 3.55
C PHE A 53 -0.12 2.31 4.01
N VAL A 54 -0.36 2.48 5.30
CA VAL A 54 -0.87 3.75 5.86
C VAL A 54 0.08 4.90 5.56
N ARG A 55 1.38 4.71 5.79
CA ARG A 55 2.41 5.71 5.50
C ARG A 55 2.52 5.99 4.00
N ALA A 56 2.47 4.96 3.16
CA ALA A 56 2.48 5.11 1.71
C ALA A 56 1.31 5.98 1.24
N TYR A 57 0.09 5.70 1.73
CA TYR A 57 -1.09 6.51 1.44
C TYR A 57 -0.94 7.96 1.90
N GLN A 58 -0.50 8.19 3.14
CA GLN A 58 -0.27 9.54 3.69
C GLN A 58 0.84 10.32 2.96
N SER A 59 1.80 9.62 2.35
CA SER A 59 2.90 10.23 1.60
C SER A 59 2.53 10.61 0.17
N LEU A 60 1.35 10.23 -0.32
CA LEU A 60 0.91 10.63 -1.65
C LEU A 60 0.73 12.15 -1.68
N PRO A 61 1.47 12.86 -2.56
CA PRO A 61 1.29 14.30 -2.69
C PRO A 61 -0.13 14.58 -3.17
N ALA A 62 -0.84 15.47 -2.48
CA ALA A 62 -2.06 16.02 -3.03
C ALA A 62 -1.70 16.75 -4.33
N SER A 63 -2.34 16.40 -5.44
CA SER A 63 -2.22 17.17 -6.68
C SER A 63 -2.87 18.54 -6.45
N SER A 64 -2.06 19.53 -6.05
CA SER A 64 -2.41 20.96 -6.00
C SER A 64 -1.87 21.69 -7.21
#